data_AF-E9GJS1-F1
#
_entry.id   AF-E9GJS1-F1
#
_cell.length_a   1.000
_cell.length_b   1.000
_cell.length_c   1.000
_cell.angle_alpha   90.00
_cell.angle_beta   90.00
_cell.angle_gamma   90.00
#
_symmetry.space_group_name_H-M   'P 1'
#
loop_
_entity.id
_entity.type
_entity.pdbx_description
1 polymer ?
#
loop_
_entity_poly.entity_id
_entity_poly.type
_entity_poly.pdbx_seq_one_letter_code
_entity_poly.pdbx_strand_id
1 'polypeptide(L)' 'MANVSPGPGVNCRNNRMETPLIVAAQNSAIRAITSLTALGADVDAQDANGNTAMHYAI' A
#
# COMPACT_ATOMS: atom_id res chain seq x y z
N MET A 1 -8.64 15.14 -19.90
CA MET A 1 -8.51 13.76 -19.40
C MET A 1 -8.02 13.84 -17.98
N ALA A 2 -8.88 13.51 -17.02
CA ALA A 2 -8.60 13.72 -15.60
C ALA A 2 -7.38 12.90 -15.19
N ASN A 3 -6.29 13.59 -14.86
CA ASN A 3 -5.17 12.99 -14.16
C ASN A 3 -5.71 12.62 -12.78
N VAL A 4 -6.07 11.35 -12.60
CA VAL A 4 -6.34 10.79 -11.29
C VAL A 4 -4.99 10.77 -10.59
N SER A 5 -4.58 11.92 -10.04
CA SER A 5 -3.49 11.93 -9.06
C SER A 5 -3.92 10.95 -7.98
N PRO A 6 -3.17 9.85 -7.72
CA PRO A 6 -3.46 9.02 -6.56
C PRO A 6 -3.54 9.99 -5.38
N GLY A 7 -4.71 10.03 -4.73
CA GLY A 7 -4.95 11.02 -3.67
C GLY A 7 -3.79 10.99 -2.68
N PRO A 8 -3.38 12.13 -2.11
CA PRO A 8 -2.10 12.30 -1.41
C PRO A 8 -1.81 11.33 -0.25
N GLY A 9 -2.72 10.41 0.09
CA GLY A 9 -2.64 9.41 1.15
C GLY A 9 -2.34 7.95 0.74
N VAL A 10 -2.60 7.51 -0.50
CA VAL A 10 -2.62 6.04 -0.80
C VAL A 10 -1.25 5.38 -0.81
N ASN A 11 -0.21 6.13 -1.17
CA ASN A 11 1.18 5.70 -1.18
C ASN A 11 2.01 6.42 -0.10
N CYS A 12 1.36 7.01 0.90
CA CYS A 12 2.08 7.58 2.04
C CYS A 12 2.96 6.52 2.70
N ARG A 13 4.09 6.95 3.25
CA ARG A 13 5.01 6.08 3.96
C ARG A 13 5.09 6.49 5.41
N ASN A 14 5.04 5.52 6.32
CA ASN A 14 5.32 5.77 7.73
C ASN A 14 6.84 5.80 8.00
N ASN A 15 7.26 5.88 9.26
CA ASN A 15 8.67 5.91 9.66
C ASN A 15 9.47 4.64 9.27
N ARG A 16 8.79 3.55 8.93
CA ARG A 16 9.39 2.29 8.44
C ARG A 16 9.32 2.16 6.92
N MET A 17 8.99 3.24 6.22
CA MET A 17 8.73 3.27 4.79
C MET A 17 7.55 2.39 4.34
N GLU A 18 6.71 1.93 5.28
CA GLU A 18 5.57 1.08 4.97
C GLU A 18 4.45 1.92 4.35
N THR A 19 3.91 1.46 3.21
CA THR A 19 2.70 2.02 2.62
C THR A 19 1.45 1.51 3.33
N PRO A 20 0.30 2.19 3.22
CA PRO A 20 -0.98 1.67 3.69
C PRO A 20 -1.26 0.24 3.22
N LEU A 21 -0.79 -0.10 2.01
CA LEU A 21 -0.93 -1.44 1.44
C LEU A 21 -0.07 -2.48 2.18
N ILE A 22 1.19 -2.15 2.49
CA ILE A 22 2.06 -3.00 3.32
C ILE A 22 1.43 -3.21 4.70
N VAL A 23 0.96 -2.14 5.34
CA VAL A 23 0.30 -2.22 6.66
C VAL A 23 -0.98 -3.07 6.60
N ALA A 24 -1.78 -2.93 5.53
CA ALA A 24 -2.98 -3.74 5.34
C ALA A 24 -2.65 -5.23 5.15
N ALA A 25 -1.57 -5.56 4.41
CA ALA A 25 -1.10 -6.93 4.24
C ALA A 25 -0.64 -7.56 5.55
N GLN A 26 0.14 -6.83 6.37
CA GLN A 26 0.56 -7.28 7.71
C GLN A 26 -0.61 -7.62 8.63
N ASN A 27 -1.73 -6.91 8.48
CA ASN A 27 -2.93 -7.12 9.28
C ASN A 27 -3.94 -8.09 8.62
N SER A 28 -3.59 -8.71 7.49
CA SER A 28 -4.51 -9.52 6.66
C SER A 28 -5.85 -8.80 6.38
N ALA A 29 -5.79 -7.48 6.23
CA ALA A 29 -6.95 -6.62 6.09
C ALA A 29 -7.44 -6.59 4.64
N ILE A 30 -8.01 -7.71 4.17
CA ILE A 30 -8.43 -7.89 2.75
C ILE A 30 -9.30 -6.73 2.25
N ARG A 31 -10.24 -6.25 3.07
CA ARG A 31 -11.09 -5.10 2.71
C ARG A 31 -10.30 -3.82 2.46
N ALA A 32 -9.27 -3.57 3.27
CA ALA A 32 -8.38 -2.43 3.11
C ALA A 32 -7.51 -2.60 1.86
N ILE A 33 -6.97 -3.81 1.61
CA ILE A 33 -6.22 -4.14 0.40
C ILE A 33 -7.07 -3.87 -0.84
N THR A 34 -8.29 -4.39 -0.91
CA THR A 34 -9.20 -4.15 -2.05
C THR A 34 -9.48 -2.67 -2.27
N SER A 35 -9.68 -1.91 -1.19
CA SER A 35 -9.95 -0.48 -1.26
C SER A 35 -8.72 0.30 -1.74
N LEU A 36 -7.54 -0.02 -1.22
CA LEU A 36 -6.27 0.62 -1.59
C LEU A 36 -5.89 0.32 -3.03
N THR A 37 -6.03 -0.94 -3.48
CA THR A 37 -5.80 -1.32 -4.88
C THR A 37 -6.78 -0.62 -5.82
N ALA A 38 -8.07 -0.51 -5.44
CA ALA A 38 -9.06 0.22 -6.22
C ALA A 38 -8.75 1.73 -6.34
N LEU A 39 -8.04 2.29 -5.36
CA LEU A 39 -7.58 3.68 -5.36
C LEU A 39 -6.23 3.87 -6.10
N GLY A 40 -5.65 2.81 -6.66
CA GLY A 40 -4.36 2.88 -7.37
C GLY A 40 -3.14 2.90 -6.44
N ALA A 41 -3.22 2.22 -5.30
CA ALA A 41 -2.06 2.01 -4.44
C ALA A 41 -0.95 1.24 -5.19
N ASP A 42 0.29 1.64 -4.94
CA ASP A 42 1.48 1.01 -5.49
C ASP A 42 1.73 -0.33 -4.79
N VAL A 43 1.52 -1.42 -5.52
CA VAL A 43 1.70 -2.80 -5.06
C VAL A 43 3.17 -3.21 -4.96
N ASP A 44 4.03 -2.53 -5.72
CA ASP A 44 5.47 -2.79 -5.78
C ASP A 44 6.25 -1.92 -4.79
N ALA A 45 5.55 -1.06 -4.03
CA ALA A 45 6.17 -0.27 -3.00
C ALA A 45 6.85 -1.16 -1.95
N GLN A 46 8.10 -0.83 -1.66
CA GLN A 46 8.92 -1.50 -0.65
C GLN A 46 8.99 -0.69 0.64
N ASP A 47 9.04 -1.39 1.76
CA ASP A 47 9.37 -0.84 3.07
C ASP A 47 10.89 -0.59 3.23
N ALA A 48 11.32 -0.23 4.43
CA ALA A 48 12.73 0.03 4.74
C ALA A 48 13.62 -1.23 4.66
N ASN A 49 13.01 -2.43 4.67
CA ASN A 49 13.69 -3.71 4.56
C ASN A 49 13.72 -4.23 3.12
N GLY A 50 13.10 -3.53 2.17
CA GLY A 50 12.94 -4.01 0.80
C GLY A 50 11.74 -4.94 0.60
N ASN A 51 10.88 -5.10 1.61
CA ASN A 51 9.71 -5.97 1.56
C ASN A 51 8.51 -5.24 0.96
N THR A 52 7.81 -5.90 0.05
CA THR A 52 6.53 -5.44 -0.51
C THR A 52 5.35 -5.94 0.30
N ALA A 53 4.14 -5.45 0.02
CA ALA A 53 2.91 -5.94 0.65
C ALA A 53 2.75 -7.47 0.51
N MET A 54 3.19 -8.05 -0.62
CA MET A 54 3.13 -9.49 -0.86
C MET A 54 4.03 -10.31 0.06
N HIS A 55 5.15 -9.75 0.53
CA HIS A 55 6.03 -10.44 1.48
C HIS A 55 5.38 -10.64 2.85
N TYR A 56 4.41 -9.78 3.21
CA TYR A 56 3.67 -9.85 4.46
C TYR A 56 2.29 -10.53 4.32
N ALA A 57 1.87 -10.82 3.10
CA ALA A 57 0.63 -11.55 2.85
C ALA A 57 0.84 -13.02 3.26
N ILE A 58 0.09 -13.45 4.27
CA ILE A 58 0.02 -14.85 4.74
C ILE A 58 -1.11 -15.61 4.06
#